data_AF-A0A6G0V192-F1
#
_entry.id   AF-A0A6G0V192-F1
#
_cell.length_a   1.000
_cell.length_b   1.000
_cell.length_c   1.000
_cell.angle_alpha   90.00
_cell.angle_beta   90.00
_cell.angle_gamma   90.00
#
_symmetry.space_group_name_H-M   'P 1'
#
loop_
_entity.id
_entity.type
_entity.pdbx_description
1 polymer ?
#
loop_
_entity_poly.entity_id
_entity_poly.type
_entity_poly.pdbx_seq_one_letter_code
_entity_poly.pdbx_strand_id
1 'polypeptide(L)'
;MKLLLVFLFVTFVASEYTGKKQNQDPVKQAYLKRRTRQSETHVEPVRAEHVTQSVPQQPITIAVPTNMTEACTSADCSGKGTCFGTKQSPICLCQLFSTGPRCEDTYCDSNRDCNGHGICMGTSRQFSCFCSVGYHGERCDQIIAQPQTVIIVQSSPAPAVASAPHGESTHNH
;
A
#
# COMPACT_ATOMS: atom_id res chain seq x y z
N MET A 1 10.52 19.76 47.85
CA MET A 1 11.32 20.17 46.68
C MET A 1 11.31 19.17 45.51
N LYS A 2 11.11 17.85 45.72
CA LYS A 2 11.02 16.85 44.64
C LYS A 2 9.70 16.84 43.86
N LEU A 3 8.60 17.33 44.44
CA LEU A 3 7.28 17.36 43.79
C LEU A 3 7.11 18.50 42.77
N LEU A 4 7.82 19.62 42.94
CA LEU A 4 7.75 20.77 42.03
C LEU A 4 8.45 20.48 40.68
N LEU A 5 9.51 19.68 40.70
CA LEU A 5 10.24 19.25 39.49
C LEU A 5 9.42 18.31 38.61
N VAL A 6 8.58 17.45 39.20
CA VAL A 6 7.69 16.57 38.45
C VAL A 6 6.61 17.37 37.72
N PHE A 7 6.03 18.38 38.37
CA PHE A 7 5.03 19.25 37.73
C PHE A 7 5.59 20.04 36.54
N LEU A 8 6.81 20.58 36.66
CA LEU A 8 7.47 21.28 35.54
C LEU A 8 7.76 20.34 34.36
N PHE A 9 8.16 19.09 34.63
CA PHE A 9 8.34 18.08 33.58
C PHE A 9 7.02 17.74 32.87
N VAL A 10 5.91 17.57 33.61
CA VAL A 10 4.60 17.25 33.00
C VAL A 10 4.08 18.43 32.15
N THR A 11 4.31 19.68 32.58
CA THR A 11 3.95 20.85 31.75
C THR A 11 4.83 21.01 30.51
N PHE A 12 6.12 20.64 30.60
CA PHE A 12 7.02 20.71 29.44
C PHE A 12 6.67 19.65 28.38
N VAL A 13 6.34 18.44 28.81
CA VAL A 13 5.90 17.36 27.90
C VAL A 13 4.55 17.68 27.26
N ALA A 14 3.62 18.33 27.96
CA ALA A 14 2.35 18.76 27.38
C ALA A 14 2.50 19.84 26.28
N SER A 15 3.57 20.65 26.32
CA SER A 15 3.79 21.73 25.36
C SER A 15 4.32 21.25 23.99
N GLU A 16 4.92 20.06 23.90
CA GLU A 16 5.35 19.49 22.61
C GLU A 16 4.25 18.74 21.86
N TYR A 17 3.17 18.32 22.53
CA TYR A 17 2.07 17.58 21.88
C TYR A 17 1.12 18.46 21.04
N THR A 18 1.25 19.79 21.07
CA THR A 18 0.45 20.72 20.27
C THR A 18 1.22 21.31 19.08
N GLY A 19 2.20 20.56 18.54
CA GLY A 19 3.11 21.01 17.50
C GLY A 19 3.09 20.22 16.19
N LYS A 20 1.93 19.80 15.67
CA LYS A 20 1.84 19.27 14.28
C LYS A 20 0.79 20.06 13.49
N LYS A 21 1.25 21.14 12.85
CA LYS A 21 0.47 21.85 11.83
C LYS A 21 0.01 20.83 10.79
N GLN A 22 -1.29 20.75 10.56
CA GLN A 22 -1.86 20.07 9.41
C GLN A 22 -1.24 20.72 8.15
N ASN A 23 -0.32 20.00 7.51
CA ASN A 23 0.11 20.32 6.17
C ASN A 23 -1.09 20.03 5.26
N GLN A 24 -1.76 21.09 4.86
CA GLN A 24 -2.98 21.06 4.05
C GLN A 24 -2.59 20.63 2.63
N ASP A 25 -2.67 19.33 2.33
CA ASP A 25 -2.41 18.83 0.97
C ASP A 25 -3.35 19.53 -0.03
N PRO A 26 -2.84 20.26 -1.03
CA PRO A 26 -3.66 21.01 -2.00
C PRO A 26 -4.56 20.10 -2.85
N VAL A 27 -4.26 18.80 -2.89
CA VAL A 27 -5.03 17.77 -3.61
C VAL A 27 -6.38 17.48 -2.94
N LYS A 28 -6.47 17.47 -1.60
CA LYS A 28 -7.72 17.21 -0.88
C LYS A 28 -8.74 18.34 -1.05
N GLN A 29 -8.28 19.59 -1.13
CA GLN A 29 -9.17 20.73 -1.37
C GLN A 29 -9.71 20.76 -2.80
N ALA A 30 -8.95 20.27 -3.79
CA ALA A 30 -9.43 20.16 -5.17
C ALA A 30 -10.57 19.12 -5.33
N TYR A 31 -10.54 18.03 -4.54
CA TYR A 31 -11.59 17.00 -4.57
C TYR A 31 -12.92 17.51 -3.98
N LEU A 32 -12.87 18.23 -2.84
CA LEU A 32 -14.08 18.75 -2.19
C LEU A 32 -14.71 19.94 -2.95
N LYS A 33 -13.91 20.77 -3.64
CA LYS A 33 -14.42 21.90 -4.42
C LYS A 33 -15.11 21.52 -5.74
N ARG A 34 -14.92 20.29 -6.24
CA ARG A 34 -15.58 19.82 -7.49
C ARG A 34 -17.01 19.34 -7.28
N ARG A 35 -17.45 19.06 -6.05
CA ARG A 35 -18.83 18.59 -5.79
C ARG A 35 -19.90 19.69 -5.75
N THR A 36 -19.54 20.98 -5.68
CA THR A 36 -20.51 22.07 -5.51
C THR A 36 -20.76 22.92 -6.76
N ARG A 37 -20.40 22.43 -7.96
CA ARG A 37 -20.57 23.17 -9.23
C ARG A 37 -21.38 22.44 -10.32
N GLN A 38 -22.17 21.43 -9.98
CA GLN A 38 -23.12 20.84 -10.93
C GLN A 38 -24.46 20.58 -10.26
N SER A 39 -25.50 21.22 -10.80
CA SER A 39 -26.95 21.04 -10.56
C SER A 39 -27.67 22.10 -9.72
N GLU A 40 -27.59 23.37 -10.11
CA GLU A 40 -28.76 24.25 -10.00
C GLU A 40 -29.61 24.05 -11.26
N THR A 41 -30.40 22.98 -11.28
CA THR A 41 -31.50 22.81 -12.24
C THR A 41 -32.76 23.37 -11.58
N HIS A 42 -33.28 24.45 -12.16
CA HIS A 42 -34.55 25.05 -11.80
C HIS A 42 -35.67 24.00 -11.90
N VAL A 43 -36.23 23.56 -10.76
CA VAL A 43 -37.36 22.62 -10.72
C VAL A 43 -38.64 23.45 -10.74
N GLU A 44 -39.31 23.49 -11.89
CA GLU A 44 -40.70 23.97 -12.00
C GLU A 44 -41.67 22.93 -11.40
N PRO A 45 -42.76 23.36 -10.73
CA PRO A 45 -43.75 22.45 -10.16
C PRO A 45 -44.66 21.89 -11.25
N VAL A 46 -44.48 20.62 -11.60
CA VAL A 46 -45.38 19.89 -12.51
C VAL A 46 -46.70 19.60 -11.80
N ARG A 47 -47.79 20.09 -12.38
CA ARG A 47 -49.17 19.87 -11.90
C ARG A 47 -49.55 18.39 -12.09
N ALA A 48 -50.04 17.75 -11.03
CA ALA A 48 -50.48 16.36 -11.07
C ALA A 48 -51.83 16.24 -11.81
N GLU A 49 -51.81 15.57 -12.96
CA GLU A 49 -53.03 15.09 -13.62
C GLU A 49 -53.19 13.59 -13.35
N HIS A 50 -54.36 13.18 -12.87
CA HIS A 50 -54.71 11.79 -12.64
C HIS A 50 -54.95 11.08 -13.98
N VAL A 51 -53.95 10.31 -14.43
CA VAL A 51 -54.09 9.40 -15.57
C VAL A 51 -54.62 8.06 -15.07
N THR A 52 -55.93 7.85 -15.16
CA THR A 52 -56.56 6.55 -14.90
C THR A 52 -56.52 5.74 -16.20
N GLN A 53 -55.48 4.93 -16.39
CA GLN A 53 -55.43 3.94 -17.46
C GLN A 53 -55.62 2.54 -16.86
N SER A 54 -56.71 1.88 -17.25
CA SER A 54 -57.01 0.50 -16.90
C SER A 54 -56.02 -0.43 -17.59
N VAL A 55 -55.09 -1.00 -16.80
CA VAL A 55 -54.12 -2.00 -17.28
C VAL A 55 -54.85 -3.32 -17.57
N PRO A 56 -54.72 -3.92 -18.77
CA PRO A 56 -55.28 -5.23 -19.05
C PRO A 56 -54.56 -6.28 -18.20
N GLN A 57 -55.30 -6.92 -17.30
CA GLN A 57 -54.78 -7.98 -16.43
C GLN A 57 -54.57 -9.27 -17.24
N GLN A 58 -53.39 -9.39 -17.86
CA GLN A 58 -52.83 -10.70 -18.20
C GLN A 58 -51.78 -11.07 -17.16
N PRO A 59 -51.81 -12.30 -16.60
CA PRO A 59 -50.84 -12.71 -15.59
C PRO A 59 -49.44 -12.81 -16.21
N ILE A 60 -48.57 -11.88 -15.84
CA ILE A 60 -47.14 -11.94 -16.15
C ILE A 60 -46.51 -12.95 -15.18
N THR A 61 -46.15 -14.14 -15.65
CA THR A 61 -45.35 -15.08 -14.86
C THR A 61 -43.88 -14.69 -15.00
N ILE A 62 -43.35 -13.95 -14.03
CA ILE A 62 -41.92 -13.67 -13.94
C ILE A 62 -41.27 -14.90 -13.31
N ALA A 63 -40.45 -15.63 -14.08
CA ALA A 63 -39.54 -16.62 -13.52
C ALA A 63 -38.48 -15.87 -12.71
N VAL A 64 -38.77 -15.61 -11.42
CA VAL A 64 -37.78 -15.08 -10.48
C VAL A 64 -36.82 -16.23 -10.19
N PRO A 65 -35.52 -16.14 -10.56
CA PRO A 65 -34.55 -17.12 -10.09
C PRO A 65 -34.53 -17.00 -8.57
N THR A 66 -34.96 -18.05 -7.87
CA THR A 66 -35.02 -18.15 -6.39
C THR A 66 -33.65 -18.06 -5.71
N ASN A 67 -32.59 -17.78 -6.47
CA ASN A 67 -31.19 -17.81 -6.07
C ASN A 67 -30.62 -16.42 -5.69
N MET A 68 -31.47 -15.39 -5.61
CA MET A 68 -31.04 -14.04 -5.22
C MET A 68 -30.97 -13.82 -3.71
N THR A 69 -31.63 -14.68 -2.93
CA THR A 69 -31.68 -14.64 -1.47
C THR A 69 -31.03 -15.85 -0.79
N GLU A 70 -30.36 -16.73 -1.56
CA GLU A 70 -29.71 -17.90 -0.97
C GLU A 70 -28.51 -17.44 -0.12
N ALA A 71 -28.47 -17.94 1.13
CA ALA A 71 -27.37 -17.69 2.03
C ALA A 71 -26.07 -18.24 1.42
N CYS A 72 -24.97 -17.50 1.59
CA CYS A 72 -23.69 -18.01 1.16
C CYS A 72 -23.16 -19.09 2.10
N THR A 73 -22.25 -19.90 1.59
CA THR A 73 -21.64 -21.02 2.30
C THR A 73 -20.12 -20.89 2.31
N SER A 74 -19.41 -21.70 3.11
CA SER A 74 -17.94 -21.69 3.12
C SER A 74 -17.33 -22.02 1.75
N ALA A 75 -18.04 -22.77 0.91
CA ALA A 75 -17.62 -23.04 -0.48
C ALA A 75 -17.51 -21.75 -1.29
N ASP A 76 -18.32 -20.73 -0.99
CA ASP A 76 -18.24 -19.43 -1.62
C ASP A 76 -17.00 -18.62 -1.19
N CYS A 77 -16.31 -19.06 -0.14
CA CYS A 77 -15.04 -18.53 0.34
C CYS A 77 -13.91 -19.55 0.13
N SER A 78 -13.95 -20.29 -0.99
CA SER A 78 -12.98 -21.31 -1.38
C SER A 78 -12.79 -22.44 -0.34
N GLY A 79 -13.73 -22.60 0.59
CA GLY A 79 -13.62 -23.50 1.74
C GLY A 79 -12.60 -23.06 2.81
N LYS A 80 -11.98 -21.88 2.66
CA LYS A 80 -10.88 -21.37 3.51
C LYS A 80 -11.32 -20.18 4.37
N GLY A 81 -12.62 -20.05 4.62
CA GLY A 81 -13.16 -18.92 5.36
C GLY A 81 -14.60 -19.13 5.79
N THR A 82 -15.04 -18.24 6.68
CA THR A 82 -16.44 -18.15 7.10
C THR A 82 -17.16 -17.14 6.20
N CYS A 83 -18.31 -17.53 5.66
CA CYS A 83 -19.10 -16.69 4.77
C CYS A 83 -20.26 -15.99 5.48
N PHE A 84 -20.52 -14.74 5.09
CA PHE A 84 -21.65 -13.93 5.53
C PHE A 84 -22.36 -13.29 4.33
N GLY A 85 -23.70 -13.20 4.40
CA GLY A 85 -24.52 -12.61 3.34
C GLY A 85 -25.13 -13.65 2.40
N THR A 86 -25.28 -13.27 1.12
CA THR A 86 -25.92 -14.11 0.09
C THR A 86 -24.91 -14.57 -0.94
N LYS A 87 -25.26 -15.58 -1.74
CA LYS A 87 -24.40 -16.05 -2.85
C LYS A 87 -24.04 -14.97 -3.88
N GLN A 88 -24.88 -13.94 -4.03
CA GLN A 88 -24.61 -12.82 -4.95
C GLN A 88 -23.61 -11.79 -4.39
N SER A 89 -23.53 -11.66 -3.06
CA SER A 89 -22.65 -10.71 -2.39
C SER A 89 -22.07 -11.32 -1.12
N PRO A 90 -21.22 -12.36 -1.24
CA PRO A 90 -20.62 -13.01 -0.09
C PRO A 90 -19.52 -12.12 0.51
N ILE A 91 -19.49 -12.05 1.83
CA ILE A 91 -18.41 -11.45 2.60
C ILE A 91 -17.65 -12.59 3.29
N CYS A 92 -16.36 -12.71 2.97
CA CYS A 92 -15.53 -13.81 3.46
C CYS A 92 -14.57 -13.34 4.57
N LEU A 93 -14.61 -14.02 5.72
CA LEU A 93 -13.57 -13.93 6.73
C LEU A 93 -12.60 -15.10 6.57
N CYS A 94 -11.40 -14.81 6.05
CA CYS A 94 -10.42 -15.84 5.73
C CYS A 94 -9.76 -16.44 6.98
N GLN A 95 -9.51 -17.74 6.91
CA GLN A 95 -8.70 -18.46 7.89
C GLN A 95 -7.23 -18.04 7.80
N LEU A 96 -6.44 -18.46 8.79
CA LEU A 96 -5.01 -18.19 8.85
C LEU A 96 -4.33 -18.61 7.54
N PHE A 97 -3.36 -17.79 7.13
CA PHE A 97 -2.57 -17.98 5.91
C PHE A 97 -3.36 -17.86 4.59
N SER A 98 -4.66 -17.54 4.59
CA SER A 98 -5.44 -17.29 3.37
C SER A 98 -5.81 -15.81 3.20
N THR A 99 -5.96 -15.37 1.95
CA THR A 99 -6.27 -13.98 1.58
C THR A 99 -7.03 -13.91 0.25
N GLY A 100 -7.44 -12.71 -0.14
CA GLY A 100 -8.26 -12.46 -1.31
C GLY A 100 -9.75 -12.30 -0.97
N PRO A 101 -10.55 -11.77 -1.91
CA PRO A 101 -11.98 -11.51 -1.69
C PRO A 101 -12.79 -12.76 -1.38
N ARG A 102 -12.34 -13.93 -1.86
CA ARG A 102 -12.98 -15.24 -1.62
C ARG A 102 -12.02 -16.23 -0.95
N CYS A 103 -10.98 -15.74 -0.27
CA CYS A 103 -9.96 -16.58 0.37
C CYS A 103 -9.30 -17.59 -0.59
N GLU A 104 -9.18 -17.19 -1.86
CA GLU A 104 -8.65 -18.02 -2.95
C GLU A 104 -7.12 -18.06 -2.95
N ASP A 105 -6.49 -17.03 -2.38
CA ASP A 105 -5.05 -16.89 -2.30
C ASP A 105 -4.53 -17.32 -0.93
N THR A 106 -3.24 -17.58 -0.89
CA THR A 106 -2.50 -17.95 0.33
C THR A 106 -1.35 -16.98 0.47
N TYR A 107 -1.10 -16.49 1.68
CA TYR A 107 0.07 -15.66 1.97
C TYR A 107 1.34 -16.41 1.61
N CYS A 108 2.37 -15.65 1.23
CA CYS A 108 3.67 -16.26 1.01
C CYS A 108 4.33 -16.64 2.35
N ASP A 109 5.23 -17.61 2.29
CA ASP A 109 5.93 -18.17 3.44
C ASP A 109 7.43 -17.92 3.31
N SER A 110 8.07 -17.30 4.30
CA SER A 110 9.49 -16.97 4.22
C SER A 110 10.41 -18.20 4.12
N ASN A 111 10.04 -19.32 4.74
CA ASN A 111 10.85 -20.53 4.68
C ASN A 111 10.74 -21.19 3.30
N ARG A 112 9.53 -21.26 2.74
CA ARG A 112 9.29 -21.89 1.43
C ARG A 112 9.67 -20.97 0.27
N ASP A 113 9.22 -19.72 0.28
CA ASP A 113 9.25 -18.83 -0.87
C ASP A 113 10.55 -18.01 -0.93
N CYS A 114 11.12 -17.66 0.23
CA CYS A 114 12.40 -16.94 0.36
C CYS A 114 13.54 -17.81 0.91
N ASN A 115 13.42 -19.14 0.79
CA ASN A 115 14.40 -20.15 1.26
C ASN A 115 14.83 -20.00 2.73
N GLY A 116 14.03 -19.36 3.58
CA GLY A 116 14.37 -19.08 4.98
C GLY A 116 15.45 -18.00 5.16
N HIS A 117 15.87 -17.34 4.08
CA HIS A 117 16.93 -16.35 4.07
C HIS A 117 16.42 -14.92 3.85
N GLY A 118 15.13 -14.66 4.12
CA GLY A 118 14.55 -13.34 3.96
C GLY A 118 13.14 -13.22 4.55
N ILE A 119 12.59 -12.01 4.47
CA ILE A 119 11.20 -11.72 4.83
C ILE A 119 10.37 -11.75 3.55
N CYS A 120 9.31 -12.56 3.55
CA CYS A 120 8.37 -12.62 2.44
C CYS A 120 7.24 -11.60 2.58
N MET A 121 6.92 -10.90 1.50
CA MET A 121 5.74 -10.04 1.39
C MET A 121 4.89 -10.42 0.18
N GLY A 122 3.57 -10.51 0.37
CA GLY A 122 2.62 -10.79 -0.70
C GLY A 122 1.93 -12.15 -0.56
N THR A 123 1.55 -12.73 -1.70
CA THR A 123 0.88 -14.03 -1.80
C THR A 123 1.83 -15.08 -2.37
N SER A 124 1.52 -16.35 -2.17
CA SER A 124 2.26 -17.49 -2.75
C SER A 124 2.44 -17.42 -4.28
N ARG A 125 1.62 -16.65 -5.00
CA ARG A 125 1.72 -16.45 -6.46
C ARG A 125 2.47 -15.18 -6.84
N GLN A 126 2.37 -14.15 -6.00
CA GLN A 126 2.95 -12.83 -6.24
C GLN A 126 3.57 -12.36 -4.94
N PHE A 127 4.87 -12.60 -4.80
CA PHE A 127 5.62 -12.23 -3.62
C PHE A 127 6.89 -11.45 -3.96
N SER A 128 7.46 -10.84 -2.94
CA SER A 128 8.78 -10.25 -2.98
C SER A 128 9.52 -10.63 -1.71
N CYS A 129 10.78 -11.03 -1.86
CA CYS A 129 11.65 -11.39 -0.76
C CYS A 129 12.62 -10.26 -0.43
N PHE A 130 12.65 -9.87 0.84
CA PHE A 130 13.68 -9.00 1.39
C PHE A 130 14.76 -9.87 2.02
N CYS A 131 15.85 -10.08 1.28
CA CYS A 131 16.90 -11.00 1.68
C CYS A 131 17.71 -10.49 2.87
N SER A 132 18.10 -11.44 3.73
CA SER A 132 19.02 -11.22 4.85
C SER A 132 20.43 -10.98 4.35
N VAL A 133 21.28 -10.41 5.19
CA VAL A 133 22.68 -10.13 4.85
C VAL A 133 23.38 -11.40 4.39
N GLY A 134 24.12 -11.30 3.27
CA GLY A 134 24.82 -12.43 2.68
C GLY A 134 24.00 -13.25 1.70
N TYR A 135 22.72 -12.92 1.47
CA TYR A 135 21.86 -13.57 0.48
C TYR A 135 21.28 -12.57 -0.52
N HIS A 136 21.05 -13.02 -1.75
CA HIS A 136 20.42 -12.25 -2.81
C HIS A 136 19.66 -13.17 -3.79
N GLY A 137 19.08 -12.57 -4.83
CA GLY A 137 18.20 -13.24 -5.77
C GLY A 137 16.72 -13.03 -5.43
N GLU A 138 15.84 -13.35 -6.36
CA GLU A 138 14.39 -13.18 -6.19
C GLU A 138 13.84 -13.98 -4.98
N ARG A 139 14.49 -15.11 -4.68
CA ARG A 139 14.09 -16.03 -3.61
C ARG A 139 15.15 -16.18 -2.51
N CYS A 140 16.15 -15.30 -2.46
CA CYS A 140 17.25 -15.35 -1.49
C CYS A 140 18.01 -16.69 -1.48
N ASP A 141 18.14 -17.32 -2.64
CA ASP A 141 18.80 -18.61 -2.86
C ASP A 141 20.30 -18.48 -3.19
N GLN A 142 20.77 -17.24 -3.41
CA GLN A 142 22.14 -16.98 -3.84
C GLN A 142 22.94 -16.35 -2.69
N ILE A 143 24.06 -16.97 -2.33
CA ILE A 143 24.96 -16.43 -1.31
C ILE A 143 25.83 -15.35 -1.95
N ILE A 144 25.88 -14.17 -1.33
CA ILE A 144 26.89 -13.17 -1.64
C ILE A 144 28.23 -13.74 -1.14
N ALA A 145 28.94 -14.41 -2.02
CA ALA A 145 30.33 -14.78 -1.76
C ALA A 145 31.09 -13.48 -1.52
N GLN A 146 31.37 -13.16 -0.26
CA GLN A 146 32.32 -12.12 0.04
C GLN A 146 33.64 -12.55 -0.60
N PRO A 147 34.23 -11.80 -1.53
CA PRO A 147 35.65 -11.95 -1.75
C PRO A 147 36.30 -11.57 -0.41
N GLN A 148 36.89 -12.56 0.25
CA GLN A 148 37.76 -12.30 1.39
C GLN A 148 38.87 -11.35 0.90
N THR A 149 39.22 -10.40 1.77
CA THR A 149 40.41 -9.53 1.67
C THR A 149 40.42 -8.50 0.54
N VAL A 150 39.97 -7.28 0.85
CA VAL A 150 40.70 -6.10 0.39
C VAL A 150 42.04 -6.13 1.11
N ILE A 151 43.07 -6.72 0.47
CA ILE A 151 44.44 -6.52 0.92
C ILE A 151 44.68 -5.01 0.80
N ILE A 152 44.94 -4.37 1.94
CA ILE A 152 45.41 -3.01 1.99
C ILE A 152 46.73 -2.97 1.21
N VAL A 153 46.69 -2.55 -0.05
CA VAL A 153 47.92 -2.14 -0.75
C VAL A 153 48.27 -0.74 -0.24
N GLN A 154 48.79 -0.69 0.99
CA GLN A 154 49.61 0.44 1.42
C GLN A 154 51.01 0.24 0.83
N SER A 155 51.28 0.87 -0.32
CA SER A 155 52.59 1.34 -0.82
C SER A 155 52.41 1.71 -2.30
N SER A 156 52.60 2.93 -2.77
CA SER A 156 53.64 3.88 -2.42
C SER A 156 53.26 5.33 -2.76
N PRO A 157 53.90 6.31 -2.10
CA PRO A 157 53.72 7.72 -2.36
C PRO A 157 54.17 8.07 -3.78
N ALA A 158 53.40 8.94 -4.44
CA ALA A 158 53.81 9.56 -5.69
C ALA A 158 55.18 10.24 -5.51
N PRO A 159 56.16 10.01 -6.40
CA PRO A 159 57.38 10.81 -6.37
C PRO A 159 57.02 12.24 -6.75
N ALA A 160 57.34 13.18 -5.86
CA ALA A 160 57.41 14.59 -6.19
C ALA A 160 58.45 14.75 -7.31
N VAL A 161 58.00 14.95 -8.55
CA VAL A 161 58.89 15.41 -9.60
C VAL A 161 59.04 16.90 -9.43
N ALA A 162 60.25 17.26 -9.02
CA ALA A 162 60.72 18.61 -8.81
C ALA A 162 60.60 19.45 -10.08
N SER A 163 60.18 20.70 -9.87
CA SER A 163 60.35 21.83 -10.76
C SER A 163 61.83 22.01 -11.13
N ALA A 164 62.11 22.28 -12.40
CA ALA A 164 63.36 22.88 -12.85
C ALA A 164 63.11 23.81 -14.06
N PRO A 165 64.00 24.81 -14.30
CA PRO A 165 63.59 26.16 -14.67
C PRO A 165 63.93 26.57 -16.11
N HIS A 166 63.46 27.77 -16.46
CA HIS A 166 63.93 28.69 -17.50
C HIS A 166 63.95 28.24 -18.97
N GLY A 167 63.12 28.93 -19.76
CA GLY A 167 63.22 29.04 -21.21
C GLY A 167 62.42 30.25 -21.69
N GLU A 168 63.06 31.40 -21.66
CA GLU A 168 62.57 32.70 -22.16
C GLU A 168 62.41 32.68 -23.68
N SER A 169 61.30 33.20 -24.21
CA SER A 169 61.28 33.85 -25.53
C SER A 169 60.06 34.76 -25.73
N THR A 170 60.31 36.06 -25.54
CA THR A 170 59.91 37.17 -26.44
C THR A 170 58.46 37.36 -26.90
N HIS A 171 57.83 38.41 -26.34
CA HIS A 171 57.10 39.52 -26.97
C HIS A 171 56.63 39.39 -28.44
N ASN A 172 55.32 39.57 -28.68
CA ASN A 172 54.75 40.44 -29.74
C ASN A 172 53.20 40.32 -29.84
N HIS A 173 52.46 41.32 -29.37
CA HIS A 173 51.52 42.17 -30.14
C HIS A 173 50.81 43.15 -29.20
#